data_AF-A0A061NGW6-F1
#
_entry.id   AF-A0A061NGW6-F1
#
_cell.length_a   1.000
_cell.length_b   1.000
_cell.length_c   1.000
_cell.angle_alpha   90.00
_cell.angle_beta   90.00
_cell.angle_gamma   90.00
#
_symmetry.space_group_name_H-M   'P 1'
#
loop_
_entity.id
_entity.type
_entity.pdbx_description
1 polymer ?
#
loop_
_entity_poly.entity_id
_entity_poly.type
_entity_poly.pdbx_seq_one_letter_code
_entity_poly.pdbx_strand_id
1 'polypeptide(L)'
;MIDLPNDKQALLDAENYEIYNRDLMRLVFPRIIAEMQAHTPRGKHSDVITFYYALLSYIDGNKWRKDGTLNDRYGYSFPSQERLYAMTGITEKRQRKIAQILMANGLLTERRKVCVNMKHYVWYRVSFAAFVDAEGYVVSADGERRVPDYRGIL
;
A
#
# COMPACT_ATOMS: atom_id res chain seq x y z
N MET A 1 14.62 -2.33 15.71
CA MET A 1 14.70 -1.02 15.03
C MET A 1 13.39 -0.86 14.28
N ILE A 2 12.53 0.05 14.73
CA ILE A 2 11.16 0.21 14.21
C ILE A 2 11.26 1.22 13.08
N ASP A 3 11.16 0.71 11.85
CA ASP A 3 11.14 1.51 10.63
C ASP A 3 9.74 2.13 10.49
N LEU A 4 9.61 3.46 10.64
CA LEU A 4 8.34 4.15 10.83
C LEU A 4 7.91 4.96 9.60
N PRO A 5 6.97 4.37 8.84
CA PRO A 5 5.78 5.09 8.37
C PRO A 5 4.49 4.53 9.00
N ASN A 6 4.55 3.97 10.23
CA ASN A 6 3.46 3.17 10.83
C ASN A 6 3.24 3.35 12.36
N ASP A 7 3.57 4.51 12.95
CA ASP A 7 3.34 4.71 14.40
C ASP A 7 1.94 5.27 14.67
N LYS A 8 1.02 4.37 15.07
CA LYS A 8 -0.35 4.75 15.43
C LYS A 8 -0.41 5.68 16.66
N GLN A 9 0.53 5.56 17.60
CA GLN A 9 0.53 6.39 18.81
C GLN A 9 0.91 7.82 18.46
N ALA A 10 2.01 8.00 17.71
CA ALA A 10 2.41 9.33 17.23
C ALA A 10 1.30 10.02 16.40
N LEU A 11 0.53 9.26 15.61
CA LEU A 11 -0.60 9.80 14.84
C LEU A 11 -1.80 10.20 15.69
N LEU A 12 -2.07 9.48 16.78
CA LEU A 12 -3.14 9.83 17.72
C LEU A 12 -2.75 11.04 18.58
N ASP A 13 -1.47 11.17 18.90
CA ASP A 13 -0.94 12.28 19.70
C ASP A 13 -0.88 13.60 18.89
N ALA A 14 -0.89 13.54 17.55
CA ALA A 14 -0.82 14.71 16.67
C ALA A 14 -2.15 15.50 16.50
N GLU A 15 -3.19 15.19 17.29
CA GLU A 15 -4.54 15.82 17.30
C GLU A 15 -5.33 15.82 15.97
N ASN A 16 -4.73 15.46 14.83
CA ASN A 16 -5.34 15.42 13.49
C ASN A 16 -5.18 14.05 12.84
N TYR A 17 -5.75 13.02 13.47
CA TYR A 17 -5.77 11.66 12.91
C TYR A 17 -6.68 11.60 11.67
N GLU A 18 -6.07 11.50 10.48
CA GLU A 18 -6.79 11.20 9.26
C GLU A 18 -6.60 9.73 8.86
N ILE A 19 -7.69 8.96 8.84
CA ILE A 19 -7.70 7.59 8.32
C ILE A 19 -7.24 7.56 6.85
N TYR A 20 -7.47 8.65 6.12
CA TYR A 20 -7.07 8.87 4.74
C TYR A 20 -6.03 9.99 4.68
N ASN A 21 -4.77 9.64 4.47
CA ASN A 21 -3.70 10.63 4.28
C ASN A 21 -3.97 11.44 2.99
N ARG A 22 -4.39 12.71 3.15
CA ARG A 22 -4.71 13.61 2.03
C ARG A 22 -3.52 13.92 1.14
N ASP A 23 -2.31 13.88 1.67
CA ASP A 23 -1.09 14.17 0.89
C ASP A 23 -0.82 13.08 -0.14
N LEU A 24 -1.25 11.83 0.14
CA LEU A 24 -1.26 10.78 -0.88
C LEU A 24 -2.13 11.17 -2.09
N MET A 25 -3.33 11.71 -1.84
CA MET A 25 -4.25 12.13 -2.90
C MET A 25 -3.80 13.39 -3.62
N ARG A 26 -3.19 14.33 -2.91
CA ARG A 26 -2.83 15.66 -3.43
C ARG A 26 -1.48 15.66 -4.15
N LEU A 27 -0.52 14.86 -3.68
CA LEU A 27 0.88 14.93 -4.13
C LEU A 27 1.35 13.60 -4.70
N VAL A 28 1.23 12.51 -3.94
CA VAL A 28 1.86 11.22 -4.31
C VAL A 28 1.19 10.57 -5.52
N PHE A 29 -0.13 10.35 -5.49
CA PHE A 29 -0.82 9.69 -6.59
C PHE A 29 -0.79 10.50 -7.90
N PRO A 30 -0.97 11.84 -7.89
CA PRO A 30 -0.77 12.64 -9.09
C PRO A 30 0.62 12.48 -9.69
N ARG A 31 1.68 12.52 -8.87
CA ARG A 31 3.06 12.27 -9.33
C ARG A 31 3.19 10.88 -9.97
N ILE A 32 2.78 9.82 -9.27
CA ILE A 32 2.86 8.44 -9.78
C ILE A 32 2.09 8.29 -11.10
N ILE A 33 0.90 8.88 -11.20
CA ILE A 33 0.08 8.83 -12.42
C ILE A 33 0.81 9.53 -13.57
N ALA A 34 1.38 10.70 -13.34
CA ALA A 34 2.14 11.44 -14.36
C ALA A 34 3.36 10.65 -14.85
N GLU A 35 4.12 10.05 -13.93
CA GLU A 35 5.25 9.17 -14.25
C GLU A 35 4.80 7.97 -15.09
N MET A 36 3.73 7.27 -14.68
CA MET A 36 3.22 6.14 -15.43
C MET A 36 2.67 6.54 -16.81
N GLN A 37 2.06 7.72 -16.94
CA GLN A 37 1.57 8.25 -18.21
C GLN A 37 2.71 8.57 -19.18
N ALA A 38 3.84 9.07 -18.68
CA ALA A 38 5.04 9.31 -19.49
C ALA A 38 5.58 8.02 -20.13
N HIS A 39 5.47 6.88 -19.44
CA HIS A 39 5.88 5.57 -19.97
C HIS A 39 4.79 4.86 -20.78
N THR A 40 3.52 5.00 -20.41
CA THR A 40 2.40 4.30 -21.08
C THR A 40 1.17 5.21 -21.17
N PRO A 41 1.06 6.12 -22.15
CA PRO A 41 0.05 7.18 -22.16
C PRO A 41 -1.41 6.75 -22.13
N ARG A 42 -1.71 5.52 -22.59
CA ARG A 42 -3.08 4.99 -22.72
C ARG A 42 -3.50 4.06 -21.57
N GLY A 43 -2.75 4.02 -20.47
CA GLY A 43 -3.05 3.18 -19.32
C GLY A 43 -4.19 3.75 -18.43
N LYS A 44 -4.88 2.89 -17.67
CA LYS A 44 -5.75 3.35 -16.55
C LYS A 44 -4.90 3.56 -15.28
N HIS A 45 -4.16 4.66 -15.21
CA HIS A 45 -3.17 4.87 -14.14
C HIS A 45 -3.81 5.11 -12.77
N SER A 46 -5.04 5.65 -12.74
CA SER A 46 -5.82 5.88 -11.52
C SER A 46 -6.15 4.61 -10.74
N ASP A 47 -6.05 3.42 -11.37
CA ASP A 47 -6.23 2.13 -10.68
C ASP A 47 -5.24 1.97 -9.50
N VAL A 48 -4.12 2.69 -9.49
CA VAL A 48 -3.18 2.74 -8.36
C VAL A 48 -3.85 3.23 -7.07
N ILE A 49 -4.74 4.21 -7.18
CA ILE A 49 -5.50 4.82 -6.07
C ILE A 49 -6.53 3.81 -5.56
N THR A 50 -7.36 3.30 -6.47
CA THR A 50 -8.43 2.35 -6.15
C THR A 50 -7.87 1.09 -5.50
N PHE A 51 -6.76 0.56 -6.03
CA PHE A 51 -6.12 -0.62 -5.46
C PHE A 51 -5.53 -0.35 -4.07
N TYR A 52 -4.82 0.76 -3.89
CA TYR A 52 -4.25 1.11 -2.59
C TYR A 52 -5.32 1.21 -1.49
N TYR A 53 -6.41 1.95 -1.73
CA TYR A 53 -7.48 2.10 -0.72
C TYR A 53 -8.31 0.83 -0.52
N ALA A 54 -8.47 0.00 -1.56
CA ALA A 54 -9.04 -1.32 -1.39
C ALA A 54 -8.16 -2.19 -0.47
N LEU A 55 -6.83 -2.09 -0.54
CA LEU A 55 -5.96 -2.79 0.40
C LEU A 55 -6.04 -2.22 1.82
N LEU A 56 -5.99 -0.89 1.95
CA LEU A 56 -6.05 -0.17 3.23
C LEU A 56 -7.32 -0.53 4.03
N SER A 57 -8.45 -0.71 3.34
CA SER A 57 -9.74 -1.02 3.97
C SER A 57 -9.85 -2.44 4.54
N TYR A 58 -8.87 -3.31 4.27
CA TYR A 58 -8.90 -4.73 4.66
C TYR A 58 -7.66 -5.14 5.48
N ILE A 59 -7.03 -4.20 6.19
CA ILE A 59 -5.92 -4.50 7.09
C ILE A 59 -6.43 -5.26 8.33
N ASP A 60 -5.77 -6.37 8.69
CA ASP A 60 -6.08 -7.06 9.95
C ASP A 60 -5.45 -6.33 11.14
N GLY A 61 -6.30 -5.67 11.94
CA GLY A 61 -5.89 -4.97 13.16
C GLY A 61 -5.71 -5.86 14.39
N ASN A 62 -6.00 -7.17 14.30
CA ASN A 62 -5.96 -8.06 15.46
C ASN A 62 -4.55 -8.64 15.64
N LYS A 63 -3.81 -8.15 16.63
CA LYS A 63 -2.45 -8.65 16.94
C LYS A 63 -2.45 -10.07 17.49
N TRP A 64 -3.46 -10.40 18.28
CA TRP A 64 -3.59 -11.67 18.98
C TRP A 64 -4.82 -12.43 18.50
N ARG A 65 -4.71 -13.76 18.40
CA ARG A 65 -5.86 -14.65 18.21
C ARG A 65 -6.58 -14.85 19.54
N LYS A 66 -7.78 -15.45 19.48
CA LYS A 66 -8.59 -15.74 20.69
C LYS A 66 -7.89 -16.69 21.67
N ASP A 67 -6.98 -17.51 21.18
CA ASP A 67 -6.17 -18.46 21.97
C ASP A 67 -4.89 -17.83 22.56
N GLY A 68 -4.68 -16.52 22.38
CA GLY A 68 -3.50 -15.81 22.89
C GLY A 68 -2.26 -15.90 21.99
N THR A 69 -2.31 -16.66 20.89
CA THR A 69 -1.18 -16.73 19.94
C THR A 69 -1.10 -15.49 19.04
N LEU A 70 0.09 -15.20 18.52
CA LEU A 70 0.28 -14.11 17.55
C LEU A 70 -0.48 -14.39 16.25
N ASN A 71 -1.12 -13.37 15.71
CA ASN A 71 -1.76 -13.44 14.41
C ASN A 71 -0.77 -13.07 13.29
N ASP A 72 -0.39 -14.06 12.48
CA ASP A 72 0.55 -13.86 11.36
C ASP A 72 0.05 -12.85 10.31
N ARG A 73 -1.26 -12.59 10.29
CA ARG A 73 -1.92 -11.66 9.37
C ARG A 73 -1.95 -10.23 9.90
N TYR A 74 -1.57 -10.01 11.15
CA TYR A 74 -1.59 -8.69 11.77
C TYR A 74 -0.81 -7.65 10.94
N GLY A 75 -1.48 -6.55 10.60
CA GLY A 75 -0.93 -5.47 9.77
C GLY A 75 -0.88 -5.76 8.26
N TYR A 76 -1.36 -6.92 7.80
CA TYR A 76 -1.52 -7.21 6.38
C TYR A 76 -2.95 -6.97 5.92
N SER A 77 -3.08 -6.48 4.70
CA SER A 77 -4.28 -6.60 3.89
C SER A 77 -4.35 -8.00 3.28
N PHE A 78 -5.52 -8.64 3.40
CA PHE A 78 -5.71 -10.05 3.06
C PHE A 78 -6.91 -10.42 2.16
N PRO A 79 -7.54 -9.51 1.38
CA PRO A 79 -8.61 -9.91 0.48
C PRO A 79 -8.11 -10.89 -0.59
N SER A 80 -8.94 -11.86 -1.00
CA SER A 80 -8.63 -12.73 -2.13
C SER A 80 -8.49 -11.91 -3.42
N GLN A 81 -7.76 -12.43 -4.41
CA GLN A 81 -7.62 -11.75 -5.71
C GLN A 81 -8.98 -11.58 -6.40
N GLU A 82 -9.87 -12.56 -6.27
CA GLU A 82 -11.26 -12.48 -6.74
C GLU A 82 -12.04 -11.36 -6.06
N ARG A 83 -11.93 -11.23 -4.73
CA ARG A 83 -12.58 -10.14 -4.00
C ARG A 83 -12.02 -8.79 -4.43
N LEU A 84 -10.70 -8.67 -4.59
CA LEU A 84 -10.07 -7.45 -5.11
C LEU A 84 -10.59 -7.11 -6.50
N TYR A 85 -10.71 -8.09 -7.39
CA TYR A 85 -11.29 -7.89 -8.72
C TYR A 85 -12.75 -7.42 -8.62
N ALA A 86 -13.58 -8.08 -7.81
CA ALA A 86 -14.99 -7.71 -7.64
C ALA A 86 -15.17 -6.27 -7.10
N MET A 87 -14.29 -5.82 -6.19
CA MET A 87 -14.35 -4.47 -5.61
C MET A 87 -13.81 -3.39 -6.53
N THR A 88 -12.80 -3.69 -7.34
CA THR A 88 -12.01 -2.67 -8.06
C THR A 88 -12.12 -2.75 -9.57
N GLY A 89 -12.59 -3.87 -10.12
CA GLY A 89 -12.53 -4.18 -11.55
C GLY A 89 -11.12 -4.43 -12.08
N ILE A 90 -10.09 -4.49 -11.22
CA ILE A 90 -8.69 -4.62 -11.61
C ILE A 90 -8.32 -6.09 -11.70
N THR A 91 -7.86 -6.55 -12.88
CA THR A 91 -7.46 -7.95 -13.10
C THR A 91 -6.21 -8.32 -12.28
N GLU A 92 -6.04 -9.59 -11.92
CA GLU A 92 -4.89 -10.04 -11.11
C GLU A 92 -3.53 -9.65 -11.72
N LYS A 93 -3.35 -9.81 -13.04
CA LYS A 93 -2.14 -9.38 -13.76
C LYS A 93 -1.84 -7.90 -13.50
N ARG A 94 -2.88 -7.07 -13.49
CA ARG A 94 -2.78 -5.63 -13.27
C ARG A 94 -2.58 -5.29 -11.80
N GLN A 95 -3.27 -5.98 -10.89
CA GLN A 95 -3.05 -5.87 -9.44
C GLN A 95 -1.58 -6.11 -9.10
N ARG A 96 -0.94 -7.13 -9.72
CA ARG A 96 0.50 -7.39 -9.55
C ARG A 96 1.37 -6.21 -10.00
N LYS A 97 1.13 -5.65 -11.20
CA LYS A 97 1.90 -4.51 -11.71
C LYS A 97 1.70 -3.27 -10.82
N ILE A 98 0.46 -2.98 -10.41
CA ILE A 98 0.15 -1.88 -9.51
C ILE A 98 0.82 -2.06 -8.14
N ALA A 99 0.79 -3.27 -7.58
CA ALA A 99 1.47 -3.56 -6.32
C ALA A 99 2.98 -3.29 -6.41
N GLN A 100 3.63 -3.64 -7.51
CA GLN A 100 5.04 -3.33 -7.73
C GLN A 100 5.30 -1.81 -7.79
N ILE A 101 4.44 -1.05 -8.48
CA ILE A 101 4.51 0.42 -8.50
C ILE A 101 4.37 1.00 -7.09
N LEU A 102 3.37 0.55 -6.32
CA LEU A 102 3.16 1.00 -4.95
C LEU A 102 4.35 0.64 -4.04
N MET A 103 4.97 -0.53 -4.22
CA MET A 103 6.17 -0.93 -3.49
C MET A 103 7.40 -0.07 -3.82
N ALA A 104 7.59 0.25 -5.11
CA ALA A 104 8.66 1.15 -5.55
C ALA A 104 8.52 2.55 -4.91
N ASN A 105 7.28 3.01 -4.74
CA ASN A 105 6.96 4.29 -4.11
C ASN A 105 6.84 4.25 -2.58
N GLY A 106 7.10 3.10 -1.93
CA GLY A 106 7.03 3.00 -0.46
C GLY A 106 5.63 2.96 0.13
N LEU A 107 4.58 2.87 -0.69
CA LEU A 107 3.18 2.76 -0.25
C LEU A 107 2.78 1.33 0.14
N LEU A 108 3.56 0.35 -0.32
CA LEU A 108 3.53 -1.03 0.16
C LEU A 108 4.94 -1.42 0.59
N THR A 109 5.08 -2.05 1.76
CA THR A 109 6.39 -2.52 2.26
C THR A 109 6.64 -3.99 1.97
N GLU A 110 5.57 -4.78 1.83
CA GLU A 110 5.70 -6.22 1.60
C GLU A 110 4.54 -6.77 0.76
N ARG A 111 4.87 -7.75 -0.09
CA ARG A 111 3.92 -8.62 -0.77
C ARG A 111 4.30 -10.08 -0.49
N ARG A 112 3.45 -10.79 0.25
CA ARG A 112 3.68 -12.16 0.68
C ARG A 112 2.68 -13.11 0.04
N LYS A 113 3.16 -14.18 -0.61
CA LYS A 113 2.31 -15.30 -1.02
C LYS A 113 2.13 -16.22 0.18
N VAL A 114 0.90 -16.59 0.51
CA VAL A 114 0.60 -17.46 1.65
C VAL A 114 -0.30 -18.61 1.18
N CYS A 115 -0.04 -19.81 1.68
CA CYS A 115 -0.92 -20.96 1.50
C CYS A 115 -1.65 -21.23 2.83
N VAL A 116 -2.98 -21.20 2.81
CA VAL A 116 -3.82 -21.54 3.97
C VAL A 116 -4.81 -22.60 3.52
N ASN A 117 -4.79 -23.79 4.12
CA ASN A 117 -5.67 -24.91 3.77
C ASN A 117 -5.69 -25.19 2.26
N MET A 118 -4.49 -25.30 1.65
CA MET A 118 -4.28 -25.50 0.20
C MET A 118 -4.78 -24.36 -0.71
N LYS A 119 -5.28 -23.25 -0.15
CA LYS A 119 -5.67 -22.06 -0.90
C LYS A 119 -4.55 -21.04 -0.89
N HIS A 120 -4.26 -20.48 -2.07
CA HIS A 120 -3.23 -19.47 -2.24
C HIS A 120 -3.82 -18.06 -2.09
N TYR A 121 -3.18 -17.27 -1.24
CA TYR A 121 -3.50 -15.87 -1.00
C TYR A 121 -2.27 -15.01 -1.27
N VAL A 122 -2.53 -13.72 -1.50
CA VAL A 122 -1.50 -12.70 -1.53
C VAL A 122 -1.83 -11.67 -0.46
N TRP A 123 -0.93 -11.51 0.49
CA TRP A 123 -1.03 -10.52 1.55
C TRP A 123 -0.15 -9.32 1.23
N TYR A 124 -0.65 -8.13 1.56
CA TYR A 124 0.05 -6.87 1.30
C TYR A 124 0.22 -6.09 2.60
N ARG A 125 1.43 -5.65 2.92
CA ARG A 125 1.67 -4.75 4.05
C ARG A 125 1.61 -3.31 3.52
N VAL A 126 0.58 -2.58 3.93
CA VAL A 126 0.29 -1.22 3.45
C VAL A 126 0.92 -0.19 4.37
N SER A 127 1.56 0.83 3.82
CA SER A 127 2.08 1.97 4.56
C SER A 127 0.92 2.94 4.85
N PHE A 128 0.20 2.74 5.95
CA PHE A 128 -1.03 3.49 6.22
C PHE A 128 -0.80 4.96 6.62
N ALA A 129 0.41 5.33 7.02
CA ALA A 129 0.76 6.68 7.45
C ALA A 129 2.14 7.11 6.92
N ALA A 130 2.31 7.04 5.61
CA ALA A 130 3.51 7.53 4.96
C ALA A 130 3.70 9.04 5.19
N PHE A 131 4.89 9.45 5.62
CA PHE A 131 5.31 10.85 5.54
C PHE A 131 5.59 11.21 4.09
N VAL A 132 5.12 12.38 3.67
CA VAL A 132 5.19 12.83 2.27
C VAL A 132 5.81 14.22 2.24
N ASP A 133 6.75 14.44 1.34
CA ASP A 133 7.30 15.77 1.11
C ASP A 133 6.47 16.60 0.11
N ALA A 134 6.85 17.86 -0.07
CA ALA A 134 6.15 18.78 -0.97
C ALA A 134 6.13 18.33 -2.45
N GLU A 135 7.03 17.44 -2.86
CA GLU A 135 7.12 16.90 -4.23
C GLU A 135 6.32 15.60 -4.41
N GLY A 136 5.75 15.05 -3.34
CA GLY A 136 4.96 13.82 -3.39
C GLY A 136 5.80 12.55 -3.33
N TYR A 137 6.99 12.61 -2.73
CA TYR A 137 7.77 11.42 -2.39
C TYR A 137 7.48 10.99 -0.96
N VAL A 138 7.41 9.67 -0.76
CA VAL A 138 7.39 9.10 0.59
C VAL A 138 8.77 9.27 1.22
N VAL A 139 8.82 9.72 2.46
CA VAL A 139 10.04 9.99 3.21
C VAL A 139 10.17 8.98 4.35
N SER A 140 11.38 8.45 4.54
CA SER A 140 11.70 7.57 5.67
C SER A 140 11.80 8.35 6.99
N ALA A 141 11.95 7.61 8.11
CA ALA A 141 12.19 8.23 9.42
C ALA A 141 13.48 9.06 9.46
N ASP A 142 14.48 8.70 8.64
CA ASP A 142 15.77 9.40 8.56
C ASP A 142 15.74 10.62 7.61
N GLY A 143 14.56 10.94 7.03
CA GLY A 143 14.40 12.06 6.11
C GLY A 143 14.77 11.74 4.65
N GLU A 144 15.05 10.48 4.33
CA GLU A 144 15.42 10.08 2.96
C GLU A 144 14.19 9.90 2.07
N ARG A 145 14.25 10.47 0.86
CA ARG A 145 13.22 10.30 -0.17
C ARG A 145 13.26 8.89 -0.75
N ARG A 146 12.08 8.27 -0.85
CA ARG A 146 11.89 7.04 -1.61
C ARG A 146 11.68 7.33 -3.10
N VAL A 147 12.78 7.41 -3.83
CA VAL A 147 12.76 7.56 -5.30
C VAL A 147 12.42 6.21 -5.94
N PRO A 148 11.34 6.11 -6.75
CA PRO A 148 10.94 4.83 -7.32
C PRO A 148 11.87 4.40 -8.47
N ASP A 149 12.20 3.11 -8.50
CA ASP A 149 12.82 2.46 -9.65
C ASP A 149 11.78 1.61 -10.39
N TYR A 150 11.42 2.02 -11.61
CA TYR A 150 10.44 1.31 -12.44
C TYR A 150 11.05 0.31 -13.42
N ARG A 151 12.36 0.07 -13.39
CA ARG A 151 13.00 -0.91 -14.28
C ARG A 151 12.36 -2.29 -14.08
N GLY A 152 11.88 -2.89 -15.17
CA GLY A 152 11.18 -4.18 -15.14
C GLY A 152 9.72 -4.12 -14.67
N ILE A 153 9.15 -2.93 -14.48
CA ILE A 153 7.74 -2.71 -14.10
C ILE A 153 6.97 -2.00 -15.23
N LEU A 154 7.48 -0.83 -15.67
CA LEU A 154 6.86 0.02 -16.68
C LEU A 154 7.35 -0.29 -18.10
#